data_AF-A0A3M7BA31-F1
#
_entry.id   AF-A0A3M7BA31-F1
#
_cell.length_a   1.000
_cell.length_b   1.000
_cell.length_c   1.000
_cell.angle_alpha   90.00
_cell.angle_beta   90.00
_cell.angle_gamma   90.00
#
_symmetry.space_group_name_H-M   'P 1'
#
loop_
_entity.id
_entity.type
_entity.pdbx_description
1 polymer ?
#
loop_
_entity_poly.entity_id
_entity_poly.type
_entity_poly.pdbx_seq_one_letter_code
_entity_poly.pdbx_strand_id
1 'polypeptide(L)'
;MTQLATKMNKARQEANAGRFVYYRAIHHLFKHMMSFGCNVVDSFFLPPWIEASPEGNLLDKSFGSYVLEIKHEKDLEDYANMRRNPRALQYSSRKL
;
A
#
# COMPACT_ATOMS: atom_id res chain seq x y z
N MET A 1 16.51 14.18 -5.50
CA MET A 1 15.90 12.83 -5.41
C MET A 1 16.82 11.84 -6.10
N THR A 2 17.03 10.65 -5.54
CA THR A 2 17.89 9.61 -6.14
C THR A 2 17.24 9.01 -7.39
N GLN A 3 18.05 8.48 -8.31
CA GLN A 3 17.58 7.84 -9.55
C GLN A 3 16.57 6.70 -9.28
N LEU A 4 16.78 5.98 -8.17
CA LEU A 4 15.86 4.95 -7.66
C LEU A 4 14.48 5.51 -7.31
N ALA A 5 14.41 6.62 -6.56
CA ALA A 5 13.13 7.22 -6.16
C ALA A 5 12.30 7.66 -7.37
N THR A 6 12.96 8.16 -8.43
CA THR A 6 12.29 8.53 -9.69
C THR A 6 11.73 7.29 -10.41
N LYS A 7 12.50 6.21 -10.49
CA LYS A 7 12.08 4.94 -11.11
C LYS A 7 10.87 4.34 -10.37
N MET A 8 10.91 4.32 -9.04
CA MET A 8 9.80 3.84 -8.22
C MET A 8 8.54 4.71 -8.37
N ASN A 9 8.69 6.04 -8.36
CA ASN A 9 7.56 6.96 -8.58
C ASN A 9 6.90 6.74 -9.96
N LYS A 10 7.69 6.54 -11.01
CA LYS A 10 7.17 6.26 -12.35
C LYS A 10 6.39 4.95 -12.37
N ALA A 11 6.94 3.88 -11.78
CA ALA A 11 6.25 2.60 -11.66
C ALA A 11 4.93 2.71 -10.88
N ARG A 12 4.88 3.52 -9.81
CA ARG A 12 3.64 3.79 -9.06
C ARG A 12 2.61 4.49 -9.94
N GLN A 13 3.01 5.49 -10.71
CA GLN A 13 2.09 6.21 -11.61
C GLN A 13 1.55 5.29 -12.72
N GLU A 14 2.41 4.48 -13.34
CA GLU A 14 2.02 3.54 -14.39
C GLU A 14 1.04 2.47 -13.87
N ALA A 15 1.25 1.98 -12.65
CA ALA A 15 0.38 0.97 -12.02
C ALA A 15 -0.93 1.55 -11.47
N ASN A 16 -1.10 2.86 -11.43
CA ASN A 16 -2.29 3.52 -10.89
C ASN A 16 -2.86 4.51 -11.92
N ALA A 17 -3.79 4.05 -12.76
CA ALA A 17 -4.50 4.88 -13.74
C ALA A 17 -5.36 6.00 -13.12
N GLY A 18 -5.53 6.02 -11.79
CA GLY A 18 -6.31 7.01 -11.04
C GLY A 18 -5.55 7.57 -9.84
N ARG A 19 -6.21 8.46 -9.08
CA ARG A 19 -5.63 9.02 -7.84
C ARG A 19 -5.41 7.91 -6.82
N PHE A 20 -4.27 7.93 -6.14
CA PHE A 20 -3.89 6.99 -5.10
C PHE A 20 -3.14 7.72 -3.99
N VAL A 21 -3.04 7.09 -2.82
CA VAL A 21 -2.18 7.56 -1.73
C VAL A 21 -1.02 6.59 -1.59
N TYR A 22 0.20 7.10 -1.67
CA TYR A 22 1.38 6.34 -1.28
C TYR A 22 1.71 6.63 0.17
N TYR A 23 1.76 5.61 1.02
CA TYR A 23 2.34 5.75 2.35
C TYR A 23 3.37 4.66 2.56
N ARG A 24 4.50 5.03 3.14
CA ARG A 24 5.54 4.10 3.54
C ARG A 24 5.34 3.79 5.01
N ALA A 25 4.83 2.59 5.30
CA ALA A 25 4.79 2.10 6.67
C ALA A 25 6.21 1.93 7.21
N ILE A 26 6.50 2.49 8.38
CA ILE A 26 7.67 2.10 9.16
C ILE A 26 7.18 0.96 10.05
N HIS A 27 7.37 -0.29 9.60
CA HIS A 27 6.84 -1.50 10.24
C HIS A 27 7.29 -1.68 11.70
N HIS A 28 8.34 -0.95 12.14
CA HIS A 28 8.85 -0.99 13.52
C HIS A 28 8.06 -0.14 14.52
N LEU A 29 7.21 0.80 14.08
CA LEU A 29 6.39 1.59 15.00
C LEU A 29 4.96 1.01 15.07
N PHE A 30 4.72 0.29 16.16
CA PHE A 30 3.44 -0.11 16.78
C PHE A 30 2.18 -0.23 15.88
N LYS A 31 1.46 -1.35 16.02
CA LYS A 31 0.14 -1.65 15.42
C LYS A 31 -0.86 -0.47 15.42
N HIS A 32 -0.80 0.39 16.43
CA HIS A 32 -1.63 1.61 16.54
C HIS A 32 -1.34 2.64 15.45
N MET A 33 -0.08 2.84 15.07
CA MET A 33 0.29 3.77 13.99
C MET A 33 -0.12 3.26 12.61
N MET A 34 -0.03 1.94 12.39
CA MET A 34 -0.60 1.33 11.19
C MET A 34 -2.11 1.54 11.12
N SER A 35 -2.83 1.28 12.21
CA SER A 35 -4.28 1.54 12.26
C SER A 35 -4.61 3.01 12.00
N PHE A 36 -3.85 3.94 12.57
CA PHE A 36 -4.01 5.37 12.32
C PHE A 36 -3.77 5.72 10.85
N GLY A 37 -2.65 5.26 10.27
CA GLY A 37 -2.33 5.47 8.86
C GLY A 37 -3.42 4.93 7.93
N CYS A 38 -3.91 3.71 8.17
CA CYS A 38 -5.02 3.15 7.41
C CYS A 38 -6.31 3.98 7.52
N ASN A 39 -6.65 4.48 8.72
CA ASN A 39 -7.83 5.34 8.92
C ASN A 39 -7.68 6.69 8.19
N VAL A 40 -6.48 7.27 8.20
CA VAL A 40 -6.18 8.51 7.47
C VAL A 40 -6.35 8.28 5.97
N VAL A 41 -5.78 7.21 5.41
CA VAL A 41 -5.94 6.88 4.00
C VAL A 41 -7.41 6.61 3.64
N ASP A 42 -8.13 5.87 4.48
CA ASP A 42 -9.55 5.59 4.27
C ASP A 42 -10.39 6.88 4.16
N SER A 43 -10.03 7.92 4.92
CA SER A 43 -10.70 9.21 4.90
C SER A 43 -10.55 9.96 3.56
N PHE A 44 -9.53 9.62 2.78
CA PHE A 44 -9.34 10.16 1.44
C PHE A 44 -10.11 9.40 0.36
N PHE A 45 -10.74 8.26 0.69
CA PHE A 45 -11.47 7.41 -0.27
C PHE A 45 -10.61 6.95 -1.46
N LEU A 46 -9.28 7.00 -1.33
CA LEU A 46 -8.32 6.62 -2.36
C LEU A 46 -7.66 5.29 -2.00
N PRO A 47 -7.49 4.36 -2.95
CA PRO A 47 -6.78 3.12 -2.68
C PRO A 47 -5.31 3.42 -2.37
N PRO A 48 -4.75 2.91 -1.24
CA PRO A 48 -3.33 3.04 -0.98
C PRO A 48 -2.52 2.13 -1.90
N TRP A 49 -1.34 2.64 -2.27
CA TRP A 49 -0.25 1.84 -2.80
C TRP A 49 0.80 1.61 -1.71
N ILE A 50 1.15 0.35 -1.46
CA ILE A 50 2.07 -0.06 -0.40
C ILE A 50 3.19 -0.87 -1.03
N GLU A 51 4.43 -0.56 -0.67
CA GLU A 51 5.60 -1.38 -0.97
C GLU A 51 6.10 -1.96 0.34
N ALA A 52 6.06 -3.29 0.46
CA ALA A 52 6.36 -3.99 1.70
C ALA A 52 7.45 -5.04 1.49
N SER A 53 8.37 -5.16 2.44
CA SER A 53 9.27 -6.33 2.52
C SER A 53 8.45 -7.61 2.77
N PRO A 54 9.07 -8.81 2.72
CA PRO A 54 8.38 -10.06 3.01
C PRO A 54 7.74 -10.06 4.40
N GLU A 55 8.40 -9.50 5.41
CA GLU A 55 7.90 -9.36 6.77
C GLU A 55 6.80 -8.29 6.85
N GLY A 56 7.01 -7.15 6.19
CA GLY A 56 6.03 -6.07 6.15
C GLY A 56 4.69 -6.48 5.55
N ASN A 57 4.72 -7.35 4.53
CA ASN A 57 3.55 -7.90 3.85
C ASN A 57 2.59 -8.62 4.82
N LEU A 58 3.13 -9.39 5.78
CA LEU A 58 2.31 -10.08 6.77
C LEU A 58 1.53 -9.10 7.66
N LEU A 59 2.18 -8.01 8.08
CA LEU A 59 1.53 -6.98 8.87
C LEU A 59 0.44 -6.27 8.04
N ASP A 60 0.78 -5.83 6.83
CA ASP A 60 -0.16 -5.12 5.95
C ASP A 60 -1.40 -5.97 5.61
N LYS A 61 -1.25 -7.29 5.42
CA LYS A 61 -2.38 -8.23 5.26
C LYS A 61 -3.34 -8.22 6.44
N SER A 62 -2.83 -8.12 7.68
CA SER A 62 -3.68 -8.05 8.88
C SER A 62 -4.57 -6.80 8.95
N PHE A 63 -4.24 -5.76 8.16
CA PHE A 63 -5.02 -4.53 8.01
C PHE A 63 -5.90 -4.51 6.74
N GLY A 64 -6.02 -5.65 6.04
CA GLY A 64 -6.88 -5.80 4.88
C GLY A 64 -6.20 -5.43 3.55
N SER A 65 -4.87 -5.29 3.55
CA SER A 65 -4.12 -5.17 2.30
C SER A 65 -3.96 -6.54 1.63
N TYR A 66 -3.82 -6.55 0.31
CA TYR A 66 -3.60 -7.74 -0.51
C TYR A 66 -2.46 -7.49 -1.49
N VAL A 67 -1.76 -8.56 -1.86
CA VAL A 67 -0.63 -8.51 -2.79
C VAL A 67 -1.16 -8.35 -4.21
N LEU A 68 -0.61 -7.40 -4.96
CA LEU A 68 -0.83 -7.27 -6.40
C LEU A 68 0.26 -8.01 -7.19
N GLU A 69 1.52 -7.75 -6.83
CA GLU A 69 2.68 -8.32 -7.50
C GLU A 69 3.85 -8.41 -6.53
N ILE A 70 4.73 -9.38 -6.75
CA ILE A 70 6.02 -9.50 -6.08
C ILE A 70 7.09 -9.01 -7.07
N LYS A 71 7.95 -8.11 -6.62
CA LYS A 71 9.08 -7.59 -7.39
C LYS A 71 10.39 -8.13 -6.86
N HIS A 72 11.22 -8.54 -7.80
CA HIS A 72 12.59 -8.95 -7.59
C HIS A 72 13.49 -7.87 -8.19
N GLU A 73 14.28 -7.20 -7.37
CA GLU A 73 15.18 -6.15 -7.83
C GLU A 73 16.58 -6.46 -7.33
N LYS A 74 17.59 -6.44 -8.21
CA LYS A 74 18.89 -7.07 -7.91
C LYS A 74 19.62 -6.48 -6.70
N ASP A 75 19.30 -5.23 -6.35
CA ASP A 75 19.91 -4.45 -5.28
C ASP A 75 18.95 -4.18 -4.10
N LEU A 76 17.72 -4.66 -4.18
CA LEU A 76 16.72 -4.57 -3.11
C LEU A 76 16.18 -5.97 -2.86
N GLU A 77 16.19 -6.42 -1.61
CA GLU A 77 15.50 -7.67 -1.25
C GLU A 77 14.07 -7.70 -1.82
N ASP A 78 13.57 -8.89 -2.10
CA ASP A 78 12.24 -9.10 -2.67
C ASP A 78 11.18 -8.27 -1.93
N TYR A 79 10.37 -7.53 -2.67
CA TYR A 79 9.32 -6.69 -2.09
C TYR A 79 7.99 -6.90 -2.81
N ALA A 80 6.90 -6.78 -2.06
CA ALA A 80 5.55 -6.89 -2.56
C ALA A 80 4.96 -5.50 -2.77
N ASN A 81 4.36 -5.28 -3.94
CA ASN A 81 3.41 -4.20 -4.12
C ASN A 81 2.04 -4.69 -3.67
N MET A 82 1.44 -3.94 -2.76
CA MET A 82 0.17 -4.27 -2.12
C MET A 82 -0.82 -3.13 -2.27
N ARG A 83 -2.10 -3.47 -2.18
CA ARG A 83 -3.20 -2.53 -2.14
C ARG A 83 -4.18 -2.86 -1.04
N ARG A 84 -5.02 -1.89 -0.72
CA ARG A 84 -6.18 -2.06 0.15
C ARG A 84 -7.37 -1.34 -0.46
N ASN A 85 -8.57 -1.87 -0.23
CA ASN A 85 -9.78 -1.14 -0.59
C ASN A 85 -10.13 -0.16 0.54
N PRO A 86 -10.37 1.13 0.24
CA PRO A 86 -10.88 2.09 1.21
C PRO A 86 -12.15 1.56 1.89
N ARG A 87 -12.29 1.74 3.20
CA ARG A 87 -13.48 1.26 3.95
C ARG A 87 -14.82 1.71 3.37
N ALA A 88 -14.89 2.91 2.79
CA ALA A 88 -16.11 3.41 2.17
C ALA A 88 -16.58 2.58 0.95
N LEU A 89 -15.63 1.99 0.22
CA LEU A 89 -15.93 1.08 -0.89
C LEU A 89 -16.42 -0.30 -0.42
N GLN A 90 -16.34 -0.61 0.88
CA GLN A 90 -16.91 -1.85 1.44
C GLN A 90 -18.42 -1.74 1.71
N TYR A 91 -19.00 -0.53 1.78
CA TYR A 91 -20.42 -0.34 2.09
C TYR A 91 -21.38 -0.53 0.91
N SER A 92 -20.90 -0.63 -0.34
CA SER A 92 -21.77 -0.66 -1.53
C SER A 92 -22.13 -2.05 -2.06
N SER A 93 -21.97 -3.12 -1.28
CA SER A 93 -22.30 -4.50 -1.72
C SER A 93 -23.45 -5.16 -0.96
N ARG A 94 -24.11 -4.46 -0.03
CA ARG A 94 -25.43 -4.90 0.45
C ARG A 94 -26.49 -4.40 -0.52
N LYS A 95 -26.96 -5.30 -1.39
CA LYS A 95 -28.22 -5.14 -2.12
C LYS A 95 -29.32 -4.84 -1.09
N LEU A 96 -29.94 -3.66 -1.19
CA LEU A 96 -31.30 -3.43 -0.72
C LEU A 96 -32.27 -4.06 -1.71
#